data_AF-A0A7S0HL83-F1
#
_entry.id   AF-A0A7S0HL83-F1
#
_cell.length_a   1.000
_cell.length_b   1.000
_cell.length_c   1.000
_cell.angle_alpha   90.00
_cell.angle_beta   90.00
_cell.angle_gamma   90.00
#
_symmetry.space_group_name_H-M   'P 1'
#
loop_
_entity.id
_entity.type
_entity.pdbx_description
1 polymer ?
#
loop_
_entity_poly.entity_id
_entity_poly.type
_entity_poly.pdbx_seq_one_letter_code
_entity_poly.pdbx_strand_id
1 'polypeptide(L)'
;PPSPAAPVYVCGQKVEGLQVFYPNLITQMICVSYNNTMHINFCVDPDVVVGHKTLPTLYIDELRALALHYGVDPDDTSAATPTTNQPAAAAASTNQPGSRGSALAMV
;
A
#
# COMPACT_ATOMS: atom_id res chain seq x y z
N PRO A 1 -0.94 4.51 -7.99
CA PRO A 1 -0.61 3.40 -7.06
C PRO A 1 -1.24 3.65 -5.67
N PRO A 2 -1.41 2.65 -4.79
CA PRO A 2 -2.19 2.78 -3.54
C PRO A 2 -1.49 3.60 -2.43
N SER A 3 -0.61 4.52 -2.82
CA SER A 3 0.14 5.40 -1.92
C SER A 3 -0.43 6.82 -2.02
N PRO A 4 -0.46 7.59 -0.92
CA PRO A 4 -0.84 9.00 -0.97
C PRO A 4 -0.01 9.78 -2.00
N ALA A 5 -0.65 10.62 -2.81
CA ALA A 5 0.01 11.39 -3.86
C ALA A 5 0.90 12.52 -3.32
N ALA A 6 0.79 12.82 -2.02
CA ALA A 6 1.59 13.81 -1.31
C ALA A 6 2.07 13.22 0.02
N PRO A 7 3.21 13.70 0.57
CA PRO A 7 3.70 13.25 1.87
C PRO A 7 2.65 13.45 2.97
N VAL A 8 2.44 12.42 3.79
CA VAL A 8 1.55 12.48 4.94
C VAL A 8 2.32 13.02 6.14
N TYR A 9 1.68 13.89 6.92
CA TYR A 9 2.24 14.45 8.15
C TYR A 9 1.32 14.16 9.33
N VAL A 10 1.92 13.83 10.47
CA VAL A 10 1.23 13.68 11.76
C VAL A 10 1.95 14.54 12.78
N CYS A 11 1.21 15.43 13.46
CA CYS A 11 1.78 16.38 14.43
C CYS A 11 2.97 17.20 13.86
N GLY A 12 2.92 17.55 12.57
CA GLY A 12 3.98 18.30 11.88
C GLY A 12 5.21 17.46 11.48
N GLN A 13 5.22 16.16 11.76
CA GLN A 13 6.30 15.24 11.37
C GLN A 13 5.90 14.45 10.12
N LYS A 14 6.83 14.30 9.17
CA LYS A 14 6.62 13.49 7.97
C LYS A 14 6.54 12.01 8.34
N VAL A 15 5.53 11.32 7.83
CA VAL A 15 5.39 9.87 7.97
C VAL A 15 6.26 9.19 6.93
N GLU A 16 7.32 8.51 7.37
CA GLU A 16 8.25 7.78 6.50
C GLU A 16 7.86 6.30 6.29
N GLY A 17 7.08 5.74 7.21
CA GLY A 17 6.65 4.35 7.18
C GLY A 17 5.44 4.12 8.08
N LEU A 18 4.84 2.94 7.95
CA LEU A 18 3.69 2.53 8.74
C LEU A 18 4.03 1.27 9.53
N GLN A 19 3.66 1.27 10.80
CA GLN A 19 3.69 0.08 11.65
C GLN A 19 2.30 -0.11 12.25
N VAL A 20 1.73 -1.29 12.05
CA VAL A 20 0.42 -1.65 12.60
C VAL A 20 0.64 -2.50 13.85
N PHE A 21 0.00 -2.10 14.94
CA PHE A 21 -0.02 -2.88 16.18
C PHE A 21 -1.42 -3.45 16.40
N TYR A 22 -1.48 -4.76 16.62
CA TYR A 22 -2.72 -5.45 16.93
C TYR A 22 -2.76 -5.77 18.43
N PRO A 23 -3.81 -5.34 19.15
CA PRO A 23 -3.95 -5.64 20.57
C PRO A 23 -4.45 -7.05 20.86
N ASN A 24 -4.84 -7.83 19.84
CA ASN A 24 -5.39 -9.18 20.00
C ASN A 24 -4.30 -10.27 19.79
N LEU A 25 -4.42 -11.36 20.56
CA LEU A 25 -3.47 -12.49 20.58
C LEU A 25 -3.59 -13.46 19.37
N ILE A 26 -4.39 -13.10 18.37
CA ILE A 26 -4.58 -13.97 17.20
C ILE A 26 -3.43 -13.73 16.24
N THR A 27 -2.74 -14.80 15.83
CA THR A 27 -1.69 -14.74 14.83
C THR A 27 -2.20 -14.09 13.54
N GLN A 28 -1.58 -12.98 13.13
CA GLN A 28 -1.99 -12.17 12.00
C GLN A 28 -0.78 -11.69 11.20
N MET A 29 -0.95 -11.66 9.87
CA MET A 29 -0.02 -11.02 8.94
C MET A 29 -0.73 -9.84 8.29
N ILE A 30 -0.08 -8.67 8.28
CA ILE A 30 -0.50 -7.52 7.50
C ILE A 30 0.62 -7.06 6.59
N CYS A 31 0.21 -6.59 5.42
CA CYS A 31 1.02 -6.19 4.29
C CYS A 31 0.60 -4.77 3.90
N VAL A 32 1.45 -3.78 4.14
CA VAL A 32 1.16 -2.36 3.91
C VAL A 32 2.19 -1.78 2.93
N SER A 33 1.72 -1.38 1.75
CA SER A 33 2.54 -0.61 0.82
C SER A 33 2.41 0.88 1.15
N TYR A 34 3.54 1.52 1.46
CA TYR A 34 3.59 2.96 1.71
C TYR A 34 4.97 3.49 1.30
N ASN A 35 5.01 4.68 0.70
CA ASN A 35 6.26 5.37 0.35
C ASN A 35 7.25 4.46 -0.43
N ASN A 36 6.78 3.86 -1.53
CA ASN A 36 7.54 2.92 -2.36
C ASN A 36 8.12 1.70 -1.62
N THR A 37 7.67 1.45 -0.39
CA THR A 37 8.16 0.38 0.47
C THR A 37 7.01 -0.54 0.84
N MET A 38 7.30 -1.83 0.94
CA MET A 38 6.37 -2.83 1.47
C MET A 38 6.73 -3.11 2.92
N HIS A 39 5.81 -2.82 3.84
CA HIS A 39 5.94 -3.11 5.26
C HIS A 39 5.12 -4.36 5.58
N ILE A 40 5.71 -5.29 6.33
CA ILE A 40 5.05 -6.55 6.71
C ILE A 40 5.20 -6.73 8.21
N ASN A 41 4.09 -7.02 8.89
CA ASN A 41 4.08 -7.28 10.32
C ASN A 41 3.64 -8.72 10.57
N PHE A 42 4.45 -9.45 11.33
CA PHE A 42 4.10 -10.73 11.92
C PHE A 42 3.70 -10.51 13.37
N CYS A 43 2.42 -10.69 13.69
CA CYS A 43 1.95 -10.79 15.06
C CYS A 43 1.76 -12.27 15.37
N VAL A 44 2.55 -12.80 16.30
CA VAL A 44 2.54 -14.23 16.66
C VAL A 44 2.61 -14.38 18.18
N ASP A 45 2.00 -15.44 18.69
CA ASP A 45 2.14 -15.86 20.09
C ASP A 45 3.48 -16.62 20.25
N PRO A 46 4.42 -16.12 21.07
CA PRO A 46 5.73 -16.75 21.24
C PRO A 46 5.67 -18.10 21.97
N ASP A 47 4.61 -18.38 22.74
CA ASP A 47 4.45 -19.64 23.47
C ASP A 47 3.95 -20.77 22.56
N VAL A 48 3.29 -20.41 21.46
CA VAL A 48 2.78 -21.35 20.45
C VAL A 48 3.76 -21.50 19.28
N VAL A 49 4.38 -20.39 18.84
CA VAL A 49 5.25 -20.36 17.66
C VAL A 49 6.72 -20.44 18.08
N VAL A 50 7.24 -21.66 18.10
CA VAL A 50 8.66 -21.93 18.36
C VAL A 50 9.51 -21.30 17.24
N GLY A 51 10.55 -20.58 17.63
CA GLY A 51 11.42 -19.90 16.66
C GLY A 51 10.81 -18.66 16.01
N HIS A 52 9.74 -18.08 16.57
CA HIS A 52 9.08 -16.87 16.06
C HIS A 52 10.03 -15.73 15.63
N LYS A 53 11.20 -15.60 16.25
CA LYS A 53 12.21 -14.58 15.90
C LYS A 53 12.89 -14.80 14.54
N THR A 54 12.88 -16.03 14.00
CA THR A 54 13.49 -16.33 12.70
C THR A 54 12.52 -16.17 11.53
N LEU A 55 11.21 -16.09 11.80
CA LEU A 55 10.18 -15.94 10.77
C LEU A 55 10.45 -14.79 9.78
N PRO A 56 10.86 -13.57 10.23
CA PRO A 56 11.13 -12.49 9.28
C PRO A 56 12.26 -12.84 8.31
N THR A 57 13.34 -13.45 8.80
CA THR A 57 14.48 -13.86 7.95
C THR A 57 14.07 -14.93 6.96
N LEU A 58 13.38 -15.98 7.42
CA LEU A 58 12.88 -17.05 6.55
C LEU A 58 11.93 -16.52 5.46
N TYR A 59 11.09 -15.55 5.80
CA TYR A 59 10.19 -14.92 4.85
C TYR A 59 10.94 -14.12 3.78
N ILE A 60 11.96 -13.36 4.16
CA ILE A 60 12.81 -12.63 3.20
C ILE A 60 13.59 -13.59 2.31
N ASP A 61 14.12 -14.67 2.85
CA ASP A 61 14.83 -15.69 2.07
C ASP A 61 13.91 -16.34 1.03
N GLU A 62 12.67 -16.66 1.41
CA GLU A 62 11.66 -17.19 0.49
C GLU A 62 11.30 -16.19 -0.60
N LEU A 63 11.12 -14.90 -0.27
CA LEU A 63 10.85 -13.86 -1.26
C LEU A 63 12.01 -13.71 -2.26
N ARG A 64 13.26 -13.80 -1.80
CA ARG A 64 14.44 -13.78 -2.67
C ARG A 64 14.48 -15.00 -3.59
N ALA A 65 14.21 -16.19 -3.05
CA ALA A 65 14.14 -17.41 -3.84
C ALA A 65 13.04 -17.34 -4.91
N LEU A 66 11.86 -16.79 -4.57
CA LEU A 66 10.78 -16.53 -5.52
C LEU A 66 11.18 -15.53 -6.60
N ALA A 67 11.81 -14.41 -6.24
CA ALA A 67 12.28 -13.43 -7.21
C ALA A 67 13.23 -14.07 -8.25
N LEU A 68 14.22 -14.85 -7.78
CA LEU A 68 15.13 -15.59 -8.64
C LEU A 68 14.42 -16.58 -9.55
N HIS A 69 13.40 -17.29 -9.04
CA HIS A 69 12.61 -18.24 -9.84
C HIS A 69 11.89 -17.56 -11.02
N TYR A 70 11.42 -16.33 -10.82
CA TYR A 70 10.76 -15.54 -11.86
C TYR A 70 11.73 -14.66 -12.68
N GLY A 71 13.04 -14.79 -12.49
CA GLY A 71 14.05 -14.02 -13.22
C GLY A 71 14.10 -12.55 -12.83
N VAL A 72 13.62 -12.20 -11.63
CA VAL A 72 13.72 -10.87 -11.04
C VAL A 72 14.99 -10.83 -10.18
N ASP A 73 15.81 -9.79 -10.35
CA ASP A 73 16.97 -9.56 -9.48
C ASP A 73 16.49 -9.12 -8.08
N PRO A 74 16.71 -9.92 -7.02
CA PRO A 74 16.24 -9.61 -5.68
C PRO A 74 16.93 -8.40 -5.05
N ASP A 75 18.09 -7.98 -5.56
CA ASP A 75 18.84 -6.83 -5.05
C ASP A 75 18.66 -5.58 -5.94
N ASP A 76 17.79 -5.65 -6.96
CA ASP A 76 17.47 -4.51 -7.81
C ASP A 76 16.58 -3.48 -7.08
N THR A 77 17.19 -2.36 -6.71
CA THR A 77 16.51 -1.22 -6.09
C THR A 77 15.97 -0.19 -7.09
N SER A 78 16.11 -0.42 -8.40
CA SER A 78 15.76 0.56 -9.46
C SER A 78 14.26 0.89 -9.53
N ALA A 79 13.40 -0.03 -9.09
CA ALA A 79 11.96 0.18 -8.96
C ALA A 79 11.56 1.15 -7.83
N ALA A 80 12.48 1.55 -6.94
CA ALA A 80 12.23 2.55 -5.90
C ALA A 80 12.15 3.99 -6.44
N THR A 81 12.22 4.18 -7.76
CA THR A 81 12.06 5.48 -8.40
C THR A 81 10.65 6.04 -8.10
N PRO A 82 10.51 7.30 -7.63
CA PRO A 82 9.21 7.93 -7.48
C PRO A 82 8.55 7.95 -8.86
N THR A 83 7.43 7.25 -9.01
CA THR A 83 6.59 7.44 -10.19
C THR A 83 6.01 8.84 -10.07
N THR A 84 6.59 9.81 -10.77
CA THR A 84 5.93 11.08 -11.06
C THR A 84 4.66 10.71 -11.80
N ASN A 85 3.52 10.70 -11.09
CA ASN A 85 2.22 10.57 -11.71
C ASN A 85 2.08 11.74 -12.68
N GLN A 86 2.29 11.47 -13.96
CA GLN A 86 1.85 12.32 -15.03
C GLN A 86 0.35 12.56 -14.79
N PRO A 87 -0.14 13.80 -14.68
CA PRO A 87 -1.55 14.03 -14.42
C PRO A 87 -2.34 13.36 -15.53
N ALA A 88 -3.22 12.44 -15.17
CA ALA A 88 -4.18 11.88 -16.09
C ALA A 88 -4.93 13.06 -16.69
N ALA A 89 -4.78 13.27 -18.00
CA ALA A 89 -5.53 14.29 -18.72
C ALA A 89 -7.01 14.08 -18.40
N ALA A 90 -7.63 15.08 -17.78
CA ALA A 90 -9.06 15.10 -17.58
C ALA A 90 -9.72 15.05 -18.96
N ALA A 91 -10.11 13.86 -19.39
CA ALA A 91 -11.02 13.70 -20.51
C ALA A 91 -12.36 14.25 -20.03
N ALA A 92 -12.56 15.55 -20.26
CA ALA A 92 -13.85 16.19 -20.15
C ALA A 92 -14.79 15.49 -21.14
N SER A 93 -15.54 14.51 -20.64
CA SER A 93 -16.69 13.98 -21.35
C SER A 93 -17.76 15.06 -21.32
N THR A 94 -17.86 15.77 -22.43
CA THR A 94 -18.87 16.78 -22.74
C THR A 94 -20.23 16.07 -22.80
N ASN A 95 -20.90 15.93 -21.66
CA ASN A 95 -22.30 15.53 -21.64
C ASN A 95 -23.16 16.69 -22.16
N GLN A 96 -23.54 16.57 -23.42
CA GLN A 96 -24.49 17.42 -24.13
C GLN A 96 -25.87 17.30 -23.45
N PRO A 97 -26.50 18.40 -22.96
CA PRO A 97 -27.83 18.30 -22.36
C PRO A 97 -28.89 18.25 -23.45
N GLY A 98 -29.44 17.05 -23.66
CA GLY A 98 -30.67 16.82 -24.40
C GLY A 98 -31.90 17.21 -23.58
N SER A 99 -32.60 18.23 -24.08
CA SER A 99 -34.05 18.51 -23.94
C SER A 99 -34.92 17.43 -23.27
N ARG A 100 -35.56 17.77 -22.14
CA ARG A 100 -37.04 17.72 -21.90
C ARG A 100 -37.38 17.84 -20.41
N GLY A 101 -38.38 18.67 -20.09
CA GLY A 101 -39.21 18.50 -18.87
C GLY A 101 -39.39 19.74 -18.00
N SER A 102 -40.44 20.50 -18.29
CA SER A 102 -41.01 21.56 -17.45
C SER A 102 -41.72 20.97 -16.22
N ALA A 103 -41.51 21.56 -15.04
CA ALA A 103 -42.47 21.66 -13.92
C ALA A 103 -41.90 22.63 -12.86
N LEU A 104 -42.33 23.89 -12.86
CA LEU A 104 -43.34 24.48 -11.95
C LEU A 104 -42.86 24.61 -10.49
N ALA A 105 -42.54 25.87 -10.12
CA ALA A 105 -42.36 26.34 -8.75
C ALA A 105 -43.68 26.94 -8.22
N MET A 106 -44.06 26.55 -7.01
CA MET A 106 -45.08 27.13 -6.12
C MET A 106 -44.83 26.45 -4.76
N VAL A 107 -44.69 27.09 -3.59
CA VAL A 107 -45.00 28.41 -3.04
C VAL A 107 -43.90 28.74 -2.02
#